data_AF-A0A653J9W8-F1
#
_entry.id   AF-A0A653J9W8-F1
#
_cell.length_a   1.000
_cell.length_b   1.000
_cell.length_c   1.000
_cell.angle_alpha   90.00
_cell.angle_beta   90.00
_cell.angle_gamma   90.00
#
_symmetry.space_group_name_H-M   'P 1'
#
loop_
_entity.id
_entity.type
_entity.pdbx_description
1 polymer ?
#
loop_
_entity_poly.entity_id
_entity_poly.type
_entity_poly.pdbx_seq_one_letter_code
_entity_poly.pdbx_strand_id
1 'polypeptide(L)' 'MSEMTQAMCFLAGANSIFTGDKLLTAPNAGDDNDLAMFARLGLKPMAIEITPADVVAQRMPQGYAKL' A
#
# COMPACT_ATOMS: atom_id res chain seq x y z
N MET A 1 10.27 4.14 13.32
CA MET A 1 9.02 4.89 13.58
C MET A 1 8.25 4.11 14.64
N SER A 2 7.60 4.77 15.62
CA SER A 2 6.73 4.03 16.55
C SER A 2 5.32 3.87 15.96
N GLU A 3 4.60 2.82 16.37
CA GLU A 3 3.21 2.57 15.94
C GLU A 3 2.31 3.78 16.27
N MET A 4 2.49 4.39 17.45
CA MET A 4 1.74 5.58 17.86
C MET A 4 1.99 6.79 16.95
N THR A 5 3.24 6.99 16.52
CA THR A 5 3.57 8.07 15.58
C THR A 5 2.90 7.82 14.23
N GLN A 6 2.91 6.58 13.74
CA GLN A 6 2.26 6.21 12.47
C GLN A 6 0.73 6.38 12.55
N ALA A 7 0.11 5.98 13.66
CA ALA A 7 -1.31 6.23 13.91
C ALA A 7 -1.65 7.72 13.90
N MET A 8 -0.81 8.57 14.51
CA MET A 8 -0.97 10.02 14.47
C MET A 8 -0.81 10.58 13.05
N CYS A 9 0.07 10.01 12.23
CA CYS A 9 0.17 10.41 10.81
C CYS A 9 -1.13 10.11 10.04
N PHE A 10 -1.74 8.94 10.26
CA PHE A 10 -3.05 8.63 9.66
C PHE A 10 -4.15 9.57 10.16
N LEU A 11 -4.16 9.88 11.46
CA LEU A 11 -5.08 10.87 12.03
C LEU A 11 -4.89 12.28 11.44
N ALA A 12 -3.63 12.65 11.16
CA ALA A 12 -3.28 13.93 10.54
C ALA A 12 -3.58 13.98 9.02
N GLY A 13 -4.07 12.88 8.43
CA GLY A 13 -4.51 12.83 7.04
C GLY A 13 -3.60 12.07 6.08
N ALA A 14 -2.53 11.42 6.55
CA ALA A 14 -1.80 10.47 5.71
C ALA A 14 -2.74 9.32 5.31
N ASN A 15 -2.75 8.94 4.03
CA ASN A 15 -3.66 7.93 3.49
C ASN A 15 -2.96 6.93 2.55
N SER A 16 -1.63 6.92 2.54
CA SER A 16 -0.82 6.03 1.71
C SER A 16 0.54 5.77 2.37
N ILE A 17 1.05 4.54 2.25
CA ILE A 17 2.36 4.12 2.78
C ILE A 17 3.06 3.16 1.80
N PHE A 18 4.36 2.92 2.01
CA PHE A 18 5.09 1.85 1.34
C PHE A 18 5.01 0.57 2.16
N THR A 19 4.58 -0.52 1.53
CA THR A 19 4.57 -1.87 2.10
C THR A 19 5.75 -2.69 1.56
N GLY A 20 6.10 -3.77 2.24
CA GLY A 20 7.18 -4.71 1.89
C GLY A 20 8.38 -4.61 2.82
N ASP A 21 9.40 -5.44 2.57
CA ASP A 21 10.58 -5.57 3.43
C ASP A 21 11.60 -4.43 3.26
N LYS A 22 11.60 -3.75 2.12
CA LYS A 22 12.61 -2.74 1.79
C LYS A 22 12.06 -1.57 0.99
N LEU A 23 12.63 -0.42 1.26
CA LEU A 23 12.58 0.79 0.44
C LEU A 23 13.67 0.72 -0.64
N LEU A 24 13.88 1.82 -1.36
CA LEU A 24 14.88 1.88 -2.44
C LEU A 24 16.31 1.60 -1.97
N THR A 25 16.68 2.08 -0.77
CA THR A 25 18.05 1.99 -0.24
C THR A 25 18.11 1.58 1.24
N ALA A 26 16.96 1.29 1.87
CA ALA A 26 16.85 1.07 3.31
C ALA A 26 15.82 -0.03 3.61
N PRO A 27 15.92 -0.72 4.76
CA PRO A 27 14.87 -1.64 5.21
C PRO A 27 13.56 -0.87 5.52
N ASN A 28 12.43 -1.53 5.30
CA ASN A 28 11.10 -1.04 5.65
C ASN A 28 10.53 -1.81 6.86
N ALA A 29 9.39 -1.37 7.40
CA ALA A 29 8.76 -1.95 8.59
C ALA A 29 8.23 -3.39 8.41
N GLY A 30 8.11 -3.88 7.17
CA GLY A 30 7.60 -5.21 6.82
C GLY A 30 6.08 -5.31 6.84
N ASP A 31 5.52 -6.18 6.00
CA ASP A 31 4.07 -6.26 5.74
C ASP A 31 3.24 -6.67 6.97
N ASP A 32 3.76 -7.56 7.81
CA ASP A 32 3.04 -8.11 8.96
C ASP A 32 2.71 -7.04 10.01
N ASN A 33 3.63 -6.08 10.22
CA ASN A 33 3.45 -5.02 11.20
C ASN A 33 2.42 -3.98 10.75
N ASP A 34 2.42 -3.62 9.47
CA ASP A 34 1.46 -2.67 8.90
C ASP A 34 0.04 -3.26 8.95
N LEU A 35 -0.12 -4.54 8.61
CA LEU A 35 -1.41 -5.24 8.67
C LEU A 35 -1.98 -5.30 10.11
N ALA A 36 -1.14 -5.62 11.09
CA ALA A 36 -1.54 -5.67 12.50
C ALA A 36 -1.99 -4.29 13.00
N MET A 37 -1.26 -3.24 12.66
CA MET A 37 -1.62 -1.86 13.01
C MET A 37 -2.93 -1.44 12.33
N PHE A 38 -3.11 -1.73 11.03
CA PHE A 38 -4.36 -1.41 10.32
C PHE A 38 -5.58 -2.07 10.94
N ALA A 39 -5.47 -3.33 11.36
CA ALA A 39 -6.53 -4.04 12.05
C ALA A 39 -6.91 -3.36 13.39
N ARG A 40 -5.91 -2.88 14.15
CA ARG A 40 -6.13 -2.19 15.43
C ARG A 40 -6.74 -0.80 15.26
N LEU A 41 -6.30 -0.06 14.23
CA LEU A 41 -6.79 1.29 13.93
C LEU A 41 -8.11 1.29 13.14
N GLY A 42 -8.58 0.14 12.66
CA GLY A 42 -9.80 0.02 11.86
C GLY A 42 -9.66 0.62 10.45
N LEU A 43 -8.43 0.76 9.94
CA LEU A 43 -8.14 1.30 8.62
C LEU A 43 -8.49 0.28 7.53
N LYS A 44 -9.07 0.77 6.42
CA LYS A 44 -9.45 -0.06 5.27
C LYS A 44 -8.77 0.47 4.02
N PRO A 45 -8.35 -0.41 3.09
CA PRO A 45 -7.89 0.01 1.77
C PRO A 45 -8.98 0.82 1.07
N MET A 46 -8.56 1.83 0.30
CA MET A 46 -9.49 2.55 -0.57
C MET A 46 -10.03 1.60 -1.65
N ALA A 47 -11.30 1.79 -2.01
CA ALA A 47 -11.90 1.05 -3.11
C ALA A 47 -11.18 1.43 -4.41
N ILE A 48 -10.77 0.41 -5.17
CA ILE A 48 -10.22 0.61 -6.50
C ILE A 48 -11.42 0.62 -7.46
N GLU A 49 -11.67 1.75 -8.12
CA GLU A 49 -12.56 1.77 -9.28
C GLU A 49 -11.87 1.05 -10.43
N ILE A 50 -12.43 -0.08 -10.85
CA ILE A 50 -11.93 -0.81 -12.01
C ILE A 50 -12.38 -0.06 -13.25
N THR A 51 -11.43 0.57 -13.92
CA THR A 51 -11.67 1.23 -15.20
C THR A 51 -11.60 0.23 -16.36
N PRO A 52 -12.17 0.54 -17.53
CA PRO A 52 -11.99 -0.29 -18.72
C PRO A 52 -10.51 -0.52 -19.09
N ALA A 53 -9.63 0.43 -18.78
CA ALA A 53 -8.19 0.30 -18.99
C ALA A 53 -7.55 -0.76 -18.09
N ASP A 54 -8.00 -0.89 -16.84
CA ASP A 54 -7.51 -1.93 -15.92
C ASP A 54 -7.87 -3.34 -16.39
N VAL A 55 -9.05 -3.50 -16.99
CA VAL A 55 -9.48 -4.77 -17.59
C VAL A 55 -8.63 -5.12 -18.82
N VAL A 56 -8.28 -4.12 -19.64
CA VAL A 56 -7.39 -4.31 -20.79
C VAL A 56 -5.97 -4.67 -20.32
N ALA A 57 -5.45 -4.00 -19.29
CA ALA A 57 -4.15 -4.29 -18.69
C ALA A 57 -4.04 -5.72 -18.16
N GLN A 58 -5.09 -6.23 -17.50
CA GLN A 58 -5.15 -7.62 -17.00
C GLN A 58 -5.23 -8.67 -18.12
N ARG A 59 -5.74 -8.29 -19.30
CA ARG A 59 -5.85 -9.17 -20.48
C ARG A 59 -4.63 -9.12 -21.39
N MET A 60 -3.70 -8.19 -21.16
CA MET A 60 -2.48 -8.12 -21.95
C MET A 60 -1.61 -9.36 -21.67
N PRO A 61 -1.10 -10.04 -22.71
CA PRO A 61 -0.17 -11.14 -22.52
C PRO A 61 1.08 -10.65 -21.76
N GLN A 62 1.56 -11.48 -20.84
CA GLN A 62 2.74 -11.24 -19.99
C GLN A 62 3.96 -10.91 -20.87
N GLY A 63 4.19 -9.63 -21.16
CA GLY A 63 5.27 -9.20 -22.05
C GLY A 63 5.10 -7.81 -22.68
N TYR A 64 3.93 -7.18 -22.63
CA TYR A 64 3.70 -5.88 -23.29
C TYR A 64 4.04 -4.64 -22.42
N ALA A 65 4.41 -4.84 -21.15
CA ALA A 65 4.78 -3.75 -20.26
C ALA A 65 6.28 -3.44 -20.38
N LYS A 66 6.69 -2.67 -21.41
CA LYS A 66 7.84 -1.74 -21.41
C LYS A 66 8.13 -1.23 -22.84
N LEU A 67 7.52 -0.10 -23.19
CA LEU A 67 8.15 0.99 -23.94
C LEU A 67 7.77 2.30 -23.23
#